data_AF-A0A0F8W6U0-F1
#
_entry.id   AF-A0A0F8W6U0-F1
#
_cell.length_a   1.000
_cell.length_b   1.000
_cell.length_c   1.000
_cell.angle_alpha   90.00
_cell.angle_beta   90.00
_cell.angle_gamma   90.00
#
_symmetry.space_group_name_H-M   'P 1'
#
loop_
_entity.id
_entity.type
_entity.pdbx_description
1 polymer ?
#
loop_
_entity_poly.entity_id
_entity_poly.type
_entity_poly.pdbx_seq_one_letter_code
_entity_poly.pdbx_strand_id
1 'polypeptide(L)' 'MTEPAERLIRLKLKDGGAIDFSRTKKHDIIISHDDHSVNLGKASAQLTLDLIALLEPFGEIEEGE' A
#
# COMPACT_ATOMS: atom_id res chain seq x y z
N MET A 1 -14.43 13.11 2.73
CA MET A 1 -14.26 11.84 3.47
C MET A 1 -14.33 10.72 2.45
N THR A 2 -13.17 10.20 2.04
CA THR A 2 -13.08 9.04 1.15
C THR A 2 -13.32 7.79 1.99
N GLU A 3 -14.35 7.03 1.65
CA GLU A 3 -14.72 5.76 2.31
C GLU A 3 -13.52 4.79 2.36
N PRO A 4 -13.42 3.93 3.39
CA PRO A 4 -12.26 3.08 3.57
C PRO A 4 -12.07 2.16 2.36
N ALA A 5 -10.89 2.33 1.80
CA ALA A 5 -10.27 1.57 0.75
C ALA A 5 -9.92 0.17 1.27
N GLU A 6 -10.20 -0.87 0.50
CA GLU A 6 -9.76 -2.24 0.75
C GLU A 6 -8.26 -2.23 1.08
N ARG A 7 -7.86 -2.77 2.24
CA ARG A 7 -6.44 -2.89 2.57
C ARG A 7 -5.87 -4.02 1.71
N LEU A 8 -4.86 -3.72 0.92
CA LEU A 8 -4.23 -4.70 0.04
C LEU A 8 -3.12 -5.43 0.79
N ILE A 9 -2.15 -4.66 1.29
CA ILE A 9 -1.02 -5.18 2.04
C ILE A 9 -0.57 -4.13 3.06
N ARG A 10 0.16 -4.58 4.07
CA ARG A 10 0.99 -3.74 4.93
C ARG A 10 2.40 -4.28 4.92
N LEU A 11 3.38 -3.40 4.73
CA LEU A 11 4.78 -3.73 4.89
C LEU A 11 5.27 -3.26 6.25
N LYS A 12 5.65 -4.18 7.12
CA LYS A 12 6.33 -3.86 8.38
C LYS A 12 7.82 -3.65 8.13
N LEU A 13 8.29 -2.42 8.32
CA LEU A 13 9.69 -2.06 8.16
C LEU A 13 10.53 -2.53 9.35
N LYS A 14 11.82 -2.76 9.11
CA LYS A 14 12.77 -3.26 10.14
C LYS A 14 12.98 -2.30 11.31
N ASP A 15 12.70 -1.02 11.12
CA ASP A 15 12.77 0.03 12.14
C ASP A 15 11.50 0.11 13.01
N GLY A 16 10.49 -0.74 12.74
CA GLY A 16 9.21 -0.76 13.43
C GLY A 16 8.12 0.11 12.79
N GLY A 17 8.44 0.85 11.72
CA GLY A 17 7.48 1.58 10.90
C GLY A 17 6.61 0.64 10.06
N ALA A 18 5.57 1.19 9.44
CA ALA A 18 4.70 0.42 8.54
C ALA A 18 4.27 1.24 7.33
N ILE A 19 4.31 0.62 6.15
CA ILE A 19 3.73 1.16 4.92
C ILE A 19 2.43 0.43 4.65
N ASP A 20 1.32 1.15 4.65
CA ASP A 20 -0.01 0.63 4.39
C ASP A 20 -0.43 0.90 2.94
N PHE A 21 -0.80 -0.14 2.22
CA PHE A 21 -1.31 -0.08 0.85
C PHE A 21 -2.80 -0.36 0.85
N SER A 22 -3.57 0.56 0.29
CA SER A 22 -5.02 0.42 0.21
C SER A 22 -5.55 0.81 -1.17
N ARG A 23 -6.68 0.24 -1.57
CA ARG A 23 -7.35 0.52 -2.84
C ARG A 23 -8.69 1.19 -2.62
N THR A 24 -8.83 2.39 -3.15
CA THR A 24 -10.11 3.11 -3.08
C THR A 24 -11.17 2.44 -3.96
N LYS A 25 -12.45 2.79 -3.73
CA LYS A 25 -13.56 2.36 -4.61
C LYS A 25 -13.40 2.75 -6.08
N LYS A 26 -12.52 3.71 -6.40
CA LYS A 26 -12.21 4.14 -7.76
C LYS A 26 -11.00 3.40 -8.36
N HIS A 27 -10.51 2.37 -7.68
CA HIS A 27 -9.31 1.60 -8.01
C HIS A 27 -7.99 2.39 -7.93
N ASP A 28 -7.99 3.59 -7.34
CA ASP A 28 -6.75 4.28 -7.02
C ASP A 28 -6.03 3.59 -5.86
N ILE A 29 -4.70 3.51 -5.93
CA ILE A 29 -3.85 2.95 -4.88
C ILE A 29 -3.36 4.07 -3.98
N ILE A 30 -3.60 3.94 -2.68
CA ILE A 30 -3.07 4.85 -1.67
C ILE A 30 -1.98 4.11 -0.90
N ILE A 31 -0.82 4.75 -0.84
CA ILE A 31 0.35 4.29 -0.08
C ILE A 31 0.53 5.25 1.07
N SER A 32 0.47 4.75 2.30
CA SER A 32 0.60 5.57 3.50
C SER A 32 1.76 5.09 4.36
N HIS A 33 2.53 6.02 4.91
CA HIS A 33 3.59 5.77 5.88
C HIS A 33 3.58 6.92 6.90
N ASP A 34 3.33 6.61 8.17
CA ASP A 34 3.10 7.59 9.23
C ASP A 34 2.05 8.65 8.82
N ASP A 35 2.43 9.93 8.84
CA ASP A 35 1.57 11.07 8.47
C ASP A 35 1.62 11.43 6.97
N HIS A 36 2.32 10.62 6.16
CA HIS A 36 2.45 10.84 4.72
C HIS A 36 1.63 9.82 3.91
N SER A 37 0.89 10.32 2.93
CA SER A 37 0.15 9.48 1.98
C SER A 37 0.38 9.95 0.55
N VAL A 38 0.57 8.99 -0.34
CA VAL A 38 0.67 9.20 -1.80
C VAL A 38 -0.49 8.48 -2.47
N ASN A 39 -1.19 9.17 -3.35
CA ASN A 39 -2.23 8.57 -4.20
C ASN A 39 -1.67 8.33 -5.60
N LEU A 40 -1.62 7.06 -5.99
CA LEU A 40 -1.33 6.62 -7.35
C LEU A 40 -2.65 6.42 -8.11
N GLY A 41 -3.15 7.53 -8.66
CA GLY A 41 -4.34 7.53 -9.49
C GLY A 41 -4.13 6.71 -10.76
N LYS A 42 -5.08 5.85 -11.11
CA LYS A 42 -5.00 4.94 -12.28
C LYS A 42 -3.82 3.95 -12.25
N ALA A 43 -3.27 3.63 -11.07
CA ALA A 43 -2.28 2.57 -10.97
C ALA A 43 -2.87 1.26 -11.53
N SER A 44 -2.16 0.62 -12.45
CA SER A 44 -2.56 -0.69 -12.93
C SER A 44 -2.31 -1.74 -11.85
N ALA A 45 -3.04 -2.87 -11.93
CA ALA A 45 -2.79 -4.02 -11.06
C ALA A 45 -1.31 -4.45 -11.14
N GLN A 46 -0.72 -4.41 -12.34
CA GLN A 46 0.69 -4.76 -12.54
C GLN A 46 1.65 -3.80 -11.82
N LEU A 47 1.46 -2.49 -11.97
CA LEU A 47 2.29 -1.50 -11.27
C LEU A 47 2.19 -1.66 -9.75
N THR A 48 1.03 -2.06 -9.24
CA THR A 48 0.83 -2.36 -7.82
C THR A 48 1.67 -3.58 -7.41
N LEU A 49 1.60 -4.67 -8.16
CA LEU A 49 2.38 -5.89 -7.90
C LEU A 49 3.89 -5.66 -7.99
N ASP A 50 4.35 -4.93 -9.01
CA ASP A 50 5.77 -4.61 -9.18
C ASP A 50 6.30 -3.80 -7.99
N LEU A 51 5.50 -2.84 -7.49
CA LEU A 51 5.86 -2.04 -6.34
C LEU A 51 5.89 -2.86 -5.04
N ILE A 52 4.97 -3.83 -4.88
CA ILE A 52 5.00 -4.77 -3.75
C ILE A 52 6.27 -5.62 -3.79
N ALA A 53 6.61 -6.19 -4.95
CA ALA A 53 7.82 -7.00 -5.13
C ALA A 53 9.12 -6.22 -4.87
N LEU A 54 9.16 -4.93 -5.23
CA LEU A 54 10.29 -4.06 -4.90
C LEU A 54 10.45 -3.83 -3.40
N LEU A 55 9.36 -3.95 -2.63
CA LEU A 55 9.32 -3.63 -1.21
C LEU A 55 9.51 -4.84 -0.29
N GLU A 56 9.32 -6.08 -0.80
CA GLU A 56 9.62 -7.33 -0.08
C GLU A 56 10.98 -7.36 0.64
N PRO A 57 12.11 -6.87 0.06
CA PRO A 57 13.40 -6.93 0.74
C PRO A 57 13.50 -6.02 1.98
N PHE A 58 12.61 -5.04 2.10
CA PHE A 58 12.67 -3.98 3.11
C PHE A 58 11.86 -4.28 4.37
N GLY A 59 11.02 -5.32 4.35
CA GLY A 59 10.13 -5.62 5.46
C GLY A 59 9.37 -6.93 5.33
N GLU A 60 8.49 -7.18 6.29
CA GLU A 60 7.56 -8.32 6.24
C GLU A 60 6.22 -7.86 5.68
N ILE A 61 5.72 -8.55 4.66
CA ILE A 61 4.41 -8.27 4.05
C ILE A 61 3.32 -8.99 4.85
N GLU A 62 2.34 -8.23 5.29
CA GLU A 62 1.06 -8.71 5.83
C GLU A 62 -0.04 -8.43 4.82
N GLU A 63 -0.61 -9.47 4.22
CA GLU A 63 -1.77 -9.34 3.33
C GLU A 63 -2.99 -8.81 4.10
N GLY A 64 -3.78 -7.94 3.47
CA GLY A 64 -5.03 -7.47 4.05
C GLY A 64 -6.15 -8.51 3.90
N GLU A 65 -6.86 -8.80 5.00
CA GLU A 65 -8.11 -9.58 5.00
C GLU A 65 -9.30 -8.76 4.47
#